data_AF-A0A1J3CMM8-F1
#
_entry.id   AF-A0A1J3CMM8-F1
#
_cell.length_a   1.000
_cell.length_b   1.000
_cell.length_c   1.000
_cell.angle_alpha   90.00
_cell.angle_beta   90.00
_cell.angle_gamma   90.00
#
_symmetry.space_group_name_H-M   'P 1'
#
loop_
_entity.id
_entity.type
_entity.pdbx_description
1 polymer ?
#
loop_
_entity_poly.entity_id
_entity_poly.type
_entity_poly.pdbx_seq_one_letter_code
_entity_poly.pdbx_strand_id
1 'polypeptide(L)'
;AESVRNKIRTDSNTVAGKRLKSYWAGMDAESKKNFVKVSIAELGSYVERLYGREGQDALEQVLDSARAEKKWKFWMCRTCSQKFFYQKKFKNHLEQKHAAKFKPSTTKHMAQRVDQVWAGMLLVGDWEPVDTVAAAEMITTRLEFVKAFVYEKGWSRDWPLAADGERGKLLREIQLLLVLFEECKILSCGIRDWMMRFVIRHLAQFEVSEHTIITECRLVETPQSICFLECRELNQIIDLLKLIKCERDDGADLVSRAVDSSWGRTRVK
;
A
#
# COMPACT_ATOMS: atom_id res chain seq x y z
N ALA A 1 -13.57 3.49 -18.58
CA ALA A 1 -13.89 3.77 -17.16
C ALA A 1 -14.07 5.27 -16.85
N GLU A 2 -13.58 6.20 -17.68
CA GLU A 2 -13.69 7.65 -17.43
C GLU A 2 -15.07 8.27 -17.69
N SER A 3 -15.86 7.78 -18.65
CA SER A 3 -17.13 8.44 -19.00
C SER A 3 -18.23 8.28 -17.93
N VAL A 4 -18.16 7.22 -17.11
CA VAL A 4 -19.10 7.00 -15.99
C VAL A 4 -18.75 7.91 -14.80
N ARG A 5 -17.44 8.10 -14.52
CA ARG A 5 -16.96 8.93 -13.42
C ARG A 5 -17.32 10.42 -13.60
N ASN A 6 -17.32 10.91 -14.84
CA ASN A 6 -17.68 12.30 -15.14
C ASN A 6 -19.18 12.60 -15.07
N LYS A 7 -20.06 11.60 -15.30
CA LYS A 7 -21.51 11.74 -15.04
C LYS A 7 -21.86 11.80 -13.55
N ILE A 8 -21.06 11.16 -12.69
CA ILE A 8 -21.33 11.00 -11.24
C ILE A 8 -21.03 12.29 -10.44
N ARG A 9 -20.10 13.14 -10.90
CA ARG A 9 -19.64 14.31 -10.13
C ARG A 9 -20.66 15.47 -10.12
N THR A 10 -21.63 15.46 -11.04
CA THR A 10 -22.65 16.49 -11.19
C THR A 10 -23.86 16.31 -10.27
N ASP A 11 -24.09 15.10 -9.75
CA ASP A 11 -25.36 14.74 -9.07
C ASP A 11 -25.41 15.00 -7.56
N SER A 12 -24.27 15.07 -6.85
CA SER A 12 -24.27 15.11 -5.37
C SER A 12 -24.76 16.43 -4.76
N ASN A 13 -24.81 17.51 -5.56
CA ASN A 13 -25.29 18.83 -5.15
C ASN A 13 -26.69 19.15 -5.68
N THR A 14 -27.31 18.22 -6.42
CA THR A 14 -28.68 18.36 -6.89
C THR A 14 -29.67 18.32 -5.71
N VAL A 15 -30.85 18.88 -5.92
CA VAL A 15 -31.95 18.84 -4.94
C VAL A 15 -32.27 17.40 -4.54
N ALA A 16 -32.19 16.46 -5.49
CA ALA A 16 -32.39 15.03 -5.25
C ALA A 16 -31.33 14.44 -4.31
N GLY A 17 -30.04 14.70 -4.55
CA GLY A 17 -28.95 14.22 -3.69
C GLY A 17 -29.03 14.74 -2.25
N LYS A 18 -29.39 16.01 -2.07
CA LYS A 18 -29.62 16.60 -0.74
C LYS A 18 -30.81 15.95 -0.01
N ARG A 19 -31.93 15.73 -0.72
CA ARG A 19 -33.12 15.09 -0.14
C ARG A 19 -32.85 13.65 0.29
N LEU A 20 -32.06 12.91 -0.49
CA LEU A 20 -31.69 11.54 -0.20
C LEU A 20 -30.76 11.43 1.03
N LYS A 21 -29.83 12.38 1.21
CA LYS A 21 -29.02 12.47 2.44
C LYS A 21 -29.85 12.73 3.68
N SER A 22 -30.78 13.69 3.61
CA SER A 22 -31.67 14.00 4.73
C SER A 22 -32.57 12.81 5.07
N TYR A 23 -33.07 12.10 4.06
CA TYR A 23 -33.83 10.86 4.24
C TYR A 23 -32.99 9.79 4.94
N TRP A 24 -31.78 9.51 4.46
CA TRP A 24 -30.86 8.55 5.08
C TRP A 24 -30.48 8.93 6.52
N ALA A 25 -30.21 10.21 6.77
CA ALA A 25 -29.90 10.69 8.13
C ALA A 25 -31.06 10.45 9.10
N GLY A 26 -32.31 10.63 8.63
CA GLY A 26 -33.53 10.42 9.40
C GLY A 26 -33.95 8.96 9.61
N MET A 27 -33.36 7.99 8.89
CA MET A 27 -33.68 6.57 9.07
C MET A 27 -33.10 6.02 10.38
N ASP A 28 -33.87 5.17 11.06
CA ASP A 28 -33.40 4.41 12.21
C ASP A 28 -32.44 3.27 11.79
N ALA A 29 -31.79 2.65 12.78
CA ALA A 29 -30.79 1.62 12.55
C ALA A 29 -31.34 0.36 11.88
N GLU A 30 -32.57 -0.05 12.19
CA GLU A 30 -33.20 -1.25 11.63
C GLU A 30 -33.64 -0.99 10.19
N SER A 31 -34.22 0.19 9.92
CA SER A 31 -34.53 0.62 8.56
C SER A 31 -33.27 0.70 7.68
N LYS A 32 -32.18 1.27 8.20
CA LYS A 32 -30.87 1.30 7.50
C LYS A 32 -30.37 -0.11 7.21
N LYS A 33 -30.48 -1.02 8.17
CA LYS A 33 -30.06 -2.42 8.05
C LYS A 33 -30.88 -3.18 7.00
N ASN A 34 -32.20 -2.98 6.99
CA ASN A 34 -33.09 -3.59 5.99
C ASN A 34 -32.83 -3.04 4.60
N PHE A 35 -32.49 -1.75 4.48
CA PHE A 35 -32.15 -1.13 3.19
C PHE A 35 -30.86 -1.72 2.58
N VAL A 36 -29.88 -2.11 3.39
CA VAL A 36 -28.61 -2.71 2.91
C VAL A 36 -28.65 -4.24 2.84
N LYS A 37 -29.81 -4.85 3.14
CA LYS A 37 -29.99 -6.30 3.09
C LYS A 37 -30.09 -6.73 1.63
N VAL A 38 -29.22 -7.65 1.22
CA VAL A 38 -29.19 -8.24 -0.12
C VAL A 38 -29.30 -9.74 -0.01
N SER A 39 -29.95 -10.38 -0.97
CA SER A 39 -30.00 -11.85 -1.00
C SER A 39 -28.65 -12.45 -1.39
N ILE A 40 -28.32 -13.63 -0.84
CA ILE A 40 -27.07 -14.33 -1.19
C ILE A 40 -27.02 -14.64 -2.70
N ALA A 41 -28.16 -14.97 -3.31
CA ALA A 41 -28.25 -15.27 -4.74
C ALA A 41 -27.94 -14.05 -5.62
N GLU A 42 -28.48 -12.88 -5.28
CA GLU A 42 -28.18 -11.63 -6.00
C GLU A 42 -26.71 -11.24 -5.84
N LEU A 43 -26.16 -11.38 -4.63
CA LEU A 43 -24.74 -11.11 -4.37
C LEU A 43 -23.85 -12.09 -5.15
N GLY A 44 -24.17 -13.37 -5.16
CA GLY A 44 -23.45 -14.39 -5.93
C GLY A 44 -23.44 -14.09 -7.42
N SER A 45 -24.61 -13.79 -8.00
CA SER A 45 -24.74 -13.41 -9.41
C SER A 45 -23.95 -12.13 -9.75
N TYR A 46 -23.94 -11.16 -8.83
CA TYR A 46 -23.15 -9.93 -8.98
C TYR A 46 -21.65 -10.20 -8.99
N VAL A 47 -21.18 -11.06 -8.08
CA VAL A 47 -19.77 -11.44 -7.94
C VAL A 47 -19.31 -12.22 -9.16
N GLU A 48 -20.07 -13.23 -9.60
CA GLU A 48 -19.77 -14.02 -10.80
C GLU A 48 -19.64 -13.12 -12.03
N ARG A 49 -20.56 -12.17 -12.21
CA ARG A 49 -20.52 -11.23 -13.34
C ARG A 49 -19.27 -10.34 -13.36
N LEU A 50 -18.72 -9.98 -12.20
CA LEU A 50 -17.57 -9.08 -12.12
C LEU A 50 -16.22 -9.80 -12.06
N TYR A 51 -16.18 -10.95 -11.39
CA TYR A 51 -14.94 -11.66 -11.04
C TYR A 51 -14.92 -13.11 -11.55
N GLY A 52 -15.90 -13.50 -12.36
CA GLY A 52 -16.02 -14.84 -12.90
C GLY A 52 -16.31 -15.91 -11.85
N ARG A 53 -16.16 -17.16 -12.25
CA ARG A 53 -16.40 -18.33 -11.38
C ARG A 53 -15.51 -18.34 -10.14
N GLU A 54 -14.25 -17.91 -10.27
CA GLU A 54 -13.31 -17.79 -9.15
C GLU A 54 -13.85 -16.90 -8.03
N GLY A 55 -14.45 -15.75 -8.38
CA GLY A 55 -15.09 -14.88 -7.40
C GLY A 55 -16.29 -15.53 -6.73
N GLN A 56 -17.09 -16.29 -7.47
CA GLN A 56 -18.25 -17.01 -6.93
C GLN A 56 -17.82 -18.10 -5.95
N ASP A 57 -16.81 -18.91 -6.31
CA ASP A 57 -16.24 -19.95 -5.46
C ASP A 57 -15.66 -19.35 -4.17
N ALA A 58 -14.97 -18.20 -4.27
CA ALA A 58 -14.47 -17.47 -3.12
C ALA A 58 -15.61 -16.96 -2.20
N LEU A 59 -16.70 -16.44 -2.78
CA LEU A 59 -17.88 -16.02 -2.00
C LEU A 59 -18.50 -17.21 -1.26
N GLU A 60 -18.65 -18.35 -1.93
CA GLU A 60 -19.22 -19.57 -1.34
C GLU A 60 -18.35 -20.07 -0.19
N GLN A 61 -17.04 -20.13 -0.37
CA GLN A 61 -16.10 -20.52 0.69
C GLN A 61 -16.18 -19.61 1.93
N VAL A 62 -16.34 -18.30 1.73
CA VAL A 62 -16.53 -17.34 2.82
C VAL A 62 -17.88 -17.54 3.50
N LEU A 63 -18.95 -17.76 2.74
CA LEU A 63 -20.29 -18.02 3.29
C LEU A 63 -20.34 -19.33 4.09
N ASP A 64 -19.73 -20.39 3.60
CA ASP A 64 -19.65 -21.68 4.28
C ASP A 64 -18.86 -21.56 5.58
N SER A 65 -17.71 -20.88 5.54
CA SER A 65 -16.94 -20.57 6.74
C SER A 65 -17.77 -19.78 7.75
N ALA A 66 -18.52 -18.77 7.30
CA ALA A 66 -19.36 -17.96 8.18
C ALA A 66 -20.55 -18.74 8.76
N ARG A 67 -21.15 -19.66 8.01
CA ARG A 67 -22.22 -20.54 8.49
C ARG A 67 -21.71 -21.52 9.54
N ALA A 68 -20.57 -22.16 9.29
CA ALA A 68 -19.97 -23.13 10.20
C ALA A 68 -19.52 -22.48 11.51
N GLU A 69 -18.77 -21.38 11.42
CA GLU A 69 -18.08 -20.76 12.56
C GLU A 69 -18.93 -19.67 13.25
N LYS A 70 -20.07 -19.31 12.64
CA LYS A 70 -20.95 -18.20 13.04
C LYS A 70 -20.20 -16.86 13.19
N LYS A 71 -19.04 -16.73 12.55
CA LYS A 71 -18.12 -15.59 12.67
C LYS A 71 -17.55 -15.24 11.30
N TRP A 72 -17.59 -13.94 10.98
CA TRP A 72 -17.14 -13.39 9.71
C TRP A 72 -15.71 -12.85 9.73
N LYS A 73 -15.14 -12.66 10.91
CA LYS A 73 -13.79 -12.10 11.09
C LYS A 73 -12.92 -13.10 11.84
N PHE A 74 -11.77 -13.39 11.26
CA PHE A 74 -10.73 -14.20 11.89
C PHE A 74 -9.35 -13.61 11.55
N TRP A 75 -8.38 -13.95 12.40
CA TRP A 75 -6.96 -13.79 12.16
C TRP A 75 -6.45 -15.06 11.47
N MET A 76 -5.61 -14.92 10.45
CA MET A 76 -4.98 -16.05 9.78
C MET A 76 -3.47 -15.94 9.92
N CYS A 77 -2.82 -17.03 10.29
CA CYS A 77 -1.36 -17.10 10.21
C CYS A 77 -0.94 -17.23 8.76
N ARG A 78 -0.14 -16.30 8.24
CA ARG A 78 0.34 -16.36 6.86
C ARG A 78 1.42 -17.43 6.63
N THR A 79 2.03 -17.93 7.70
CA THR A 79 3.09 -18.95 7.61
C THR A 79 2.52 -20.36 7.48
N CYS A 80 1.39 -20.66 8.13
CA CYS A 80 0.79 -22.00 8.13
C CYS A 80 -0.72 -22.02 7.81
N SER A 81 -1.28 -20.89 7.40
CA SER A 81 -2.69 -20.70 7.02
C SER A 81 -3.72 -21.04 8.11
N GLN A 82 -3.29 -21.22 9.37
CA GLN A 82 -4.19 -21.54 10.48
C GLN A 82 -5.06 -20.32 10.86
N LYS A 83 -6.37 -20.55 11.04
CA LYS A 83 -7.37 -19.52 11.38
C LYS A 83 -7.60 -19.42 12.90
N PHE A 84 -7.79 -18.20 13.39
CA PHE A 84 -7.98 -17.88 14.80
C PHE A 84 -9.03 -16.78 14.98
N PHE A 85 -10.09 -17.07 15.75
CA PHE A 85 -11.15 -16.09 15.99
C PHE A 85 -10.86 -15.10 17.13
N TYR A 86 -9.80 -15.34 17.89
CA TYR A 86 -9.42 -14.52 19.04
C TYR A 86 -7.96 -14.14 18.96
N GLN A 87 -7.67 -12.83 19.07
CA GLN A 87 -6.32 -12.29 18.99
C GLN A 87 -5.34 -12.98 19.94
N LYS A 88 -5.77 -13.30 21.17
CA LYS A 88 -4.92 -13.99 22.17
C LYS A 88 -4.48 -15.38 21.69
N LYS A 89 -5.38 -16.15 21.06
CA LYS A 89 -5.03 -17.47 20.50
C LYS A 89 -4.08 -17.34 19.30
N PHE A 90 -4.32 -16.35 18.45
CA PHE A 90 -3.43 -16.06 17.31
C PHE A 90 -2.02 -15.68 17.76
N LYS A 91 -1.92 -14.79 18.75
CA LYS A 91 -0.64 -14.37 19.34
C LYS A 91 0.12 -15.57 19.93
N ASN A 92 -0.55 -16.38 20.75
CA ASN A 92 0.06 -17.57 21.33
C ASN A 92 0.55 -18.54 20.24
N HIS A 93 -0.19 -18.69 19.15
CA HIS A 93 0.23 -19.50 18.02
C HIS A 93 1.52 -18.98 17.37
N LEU A 94 1.61 -17.68 17.09
CA LEU A 94 2.82 -17.07 16.54
C LEU A 94 4.04 -17.30 17.46
N GLU A 95 3.85 -17.09 18.77
CA GLU A 95 4.90 -17.27 19.78
C GLU A 95 5.37 -18.74 19.88
N GLN A 96 4.44 -19.70 19.88
CA GLN A 96 4.73 -21.12 20.11
C GLN A 96 5.18 -21.87 18.84
N LYS A 97 4.56 -21.59 17.70
CA LYS A 97 4.78 -22.35 16.45
C LYS A 97 5.79 -21.70 15.51
N HIS A 98 5.96 -20.38 15.59
CA HIS A 98 6.86 -19.65 14.70
C HIS A 98 8.02 -18.98 15.45
N ALA A 99 8.21 -19.31 16.73
CA ALA A 99 9.22 -18.70 17.60
C ALA A 99 9.23 -17.17 17.52
N ALA A 100 8.11 -16.55 17.16
CA ALA A 100 7.94 -15.12 17.10
C ALA A 100 7.80 -14.63 18.54
N LYS A 101 8.90 -14.63 19.29
CA LYS A 101 9.02 -13.99 20.61
C LYS A 101 8.86 -12.49 20.42
N PHE A 102 7.64 -12.04 20.18
CA PHE A 102 7.32 -10.65 19.98
C PHE A 102 6.46 -10.18 21.14
N LYS A 103 7.08 -9.48 22.10
CA LYS A 103 6.36 -8.68 23.09
C LYS A 103 6.25 -7.26 22.53
N PRO A 104 5.10 -6.86 21.94
CA PRO A 104 4.90 -5.46 21.61
C PRO A 104 4.61 -4.73 22.93
N SER A 105 5.64 -4.18 23.56
CA SER A 105 5.48 -3.42 24.80
C SER A 105 5.11 -1.95 24.55
N THR A 106 5.09 -1.47 23.30
CA THR A 106 4.78 -0.08 22.94
C THR A 106 4.34 0.02 21.47
N THR A 107 3.71 1.13 21.10
CA THR A 107 3.44 1.56 19.71
C THR A 107 4.68 1.58 18.81
N LYS A 108 5.90 1.60 19.38
CA LYS A 108 7.17 1.43 18.64
C LYS A 108 7.35 0.03 18.05
N HIS A 109 6.69 -0.99 18.60
CA HIS A 109 6.78 -2.37 18.14
C HIS A 109 5.65 -2.75 17.17
N MET A 110 4.73 -1.83 16.86
CA MET A 110 3.75 -2.09 15.80
C MET A 110 4.35 -1.66 14.46
N ALA A 111 4.16 -2.48 13.42
CA ALA A 111 4.46 -2.04 12.06
C ALA A 111 3.60 -0.82 11.75
N GLN A 112 4.23 0.35 11.70
CA GLN A 112 3.58 1.59 11.32
C GLN A 112 3.50 1.63 9.80
N ARG A 113 2.36 2.08 9.27
CA ARG A 113 2.29 2.38 7.83
C ARG A 113 3.10 3.61 7.53
N VAL A 114 3.62 3.69 6.31
CA VAL A 114 4.15 4.95 5.80
C VAL A 114 3.04 6.01 5.87
N ASP A 115 3.43 7.25 6.17
CA ASP A 115 2.48 8.35 6.18
C ASP A 115 1.98 8.68 4.75
N GLN A 116 0.86 9.40 4.68
CA GLN A 116 0.23 9.74 3.41
C GLN A 116 1.09 10.67 2.55
N VAL A 117 2.00 11.43 3.16
CA VAL A 117 2.88 12.35 2.44
C VAL A 117 3.91 11.53 1.66
N TRP A 118 4.60 10.61 2.33
CA TRP A 118 5.55 9.70 1.70
C TRP A 118 4.88 8.79 0.66
N ALA A 119 3.72 8.21 1.00
CA ALA A 119 2.95 7.38 0.08
C ALA A 119 2.53 8.15 -1.20
N GLY A 120 2.18 9.43 -1.07
CA GLY A 120 1.83 10.28 -2.21
C GLY A 120 3.00 10.51 -3.18
N MET A 121 4.25 10.47 -2.70
CA MET A 121 5.45 10.66 -3.54
C MET A 121 5.64 9.54 -4.56
N LEU A 122 5.10 8.34 -4.30
CA LEU A 122 5.21 7.19 -5.20
C LEU A 122 4.52 7.43 -6.56
N LEU A 123 3.50 8.28 -6.59
CA LEU A 123 2.63 8.49 -7.77
C LEU A 123 3.06 9.68 -8.64
N VAL A 124 3.94 10.55 -8.16
CA VAL A 124 4.22 11.85 -8.79
C VAL A 124 5.63 11.93 -9.38
N GLY A 125 6.53 11.05 -8.97
CA GLY A 125 7.94 11.09 -9.33
C GLY A 125 8.30 10.50 -10.69
N ASP A 126 9.39 11.03 -11.24
CA ASP A 126 10.08 10.45 -12.38
C ASP A 126 11.16 9.49 -11.86
N TRP A 127 10.85 8.20 -11.89
CA TRP A 127 11.73 7.10 -11.42
C TRP A 127 12.86 6.83 -12.41
N GLU A 128 13.70 7.84 -12.61
CA GLU A 128 14.83 7.83 -13.54
C GLU A 128 16.15 7.58 -12.81
N PRO A 129 17.07 6.78 -13.38
CA PRO A 129 18.36 6.53 -12.76
C PRO A 129 19.15 7.81 -12.53
N VAL A 130 19.71 7.96 -11.34
CA VAL A 130 20.61 9.06 -11.00
C VAL A 130 22.05 8.62 -11.27
N ASP A 131 22.85 9.49 -11.87
CA ASP A 131 24.30 9.30 -11.95
C ASP A 131 24.90 9.49 -10.55
N THR A 132 25.20 8.39 -9.89
CA THR A 132 25.62 8.38 -8.48
C THR A 132 26.98 9.07 -8.29
N VAL A 133 27.88 8.97 -9.26
CA VAL A 133 29.20 9.62 -9.20
C VAL A 133 29.01 11.14 -9.28
N ALA A 134 28.33 11.60 -10.32
CA ALA A 134 28.06 13.03 -10.49
C ALA A 134 27.20 13.60 -9.35
N ALA A 135 26.28 12.80 -8.81
CA ALA A 135 25.45 13.21 -7.69
C ALA A 135 26.26 13.33 -6.39
N ALA A 136 27.20 12.43 -6.12
CA ALA A 136 28.10 12.53 -4.97
C ALA A 136 28.98 13.78 -5.05
N GLU A 137 29.56 14.06 -6.22
CA GLU A 137 30.30 15.30 -6.47
C GLU A 137 29.41 16.54 -6.25
N MET A 138 28.19 16.53 -6.78
CA MET A 138 27.23 17.63 -6.60
C MET A 138 26.88 17.85 -5.12
N ILE A 139 26.75 16.79 -4.31
CA ILE A 139 26.51 16.90 -2.87
C ILE A 139 27.66 17.63 -2.20
N THR A 140 28.90 17.23 -2.47
CA THR A 140 30.09 17.88 -1.92
C THR A 140 30.14 19.36 -2.30
N THR A 141 29.97 19.69 -3.58
CA THR A 141 29.97 21.09 -4.05
C THR A 141 28.84 21.90 -3.42
N ARG A 142 27.62 21.37 -3.33
CA ARG A 142 26.49 22.12 -2.75
C ARG A 142 26.67 22.39 -1.26
N LEU A 143 27.29 21.48 -0.52
CA LEU A 143 27.62 21.69 0.89
C LEU A 143 28.65 22.81 1.08
N GLU A 144 29.67 22.89 0.23
CA GLU A 144 30.66 23.97 0.25
C GLU A 144 30.01 25.35 0.05
N PHE A 145 28.98 25.43 -0.79
CA PHE A 145 28.23 26.65 -1.07
C PHE A 145 26.98 26.85 -0.19
N VAL A 146 26.74 25.98 0.81
CA VAL A 146 25.55 26.00 1.69
C VAL A 146 24.24 26.09 0.90
N LYS A 147 24.18 25.39 -0.25
CA LYS A 147 23.02 25.41 -1.14
C LYS A 147 22.13 24.20 -0.85
N ALA A 148 20.94 24.47 -0.32
CA ALA A 148 19.96 23.41 -0.04
C ALA A 148 19.43 22.73 -1.32
N PHE A 149 19.04 21.46 -1.18
CA PHE A 149 18.29 20.73 -2.20
C PHE A 149 16.82 21.13 -2.17
N VAL A 150 16.26 21.45 -3.34
CA VAL A 150 14.85 21.82 -3.48
C VAL A 150 14.07 20.59 -3.92
N TYR A 151 13.08 20.20 -3.11
CA TYR A 151 12.19 19.09 -3.41
C TYR A 151 10.77 19.60 -3.64
N GLU A 152 10.22 19.29 -4.81
CA GLU A 152 8.82 19.49 -5.13
C GLU A 152 8.10 18.15 -5.00
N LYS A 153 7.16 18.07 -4.05
CA LYS A 153 6.40 16.83 -3.76
C LYS A 153 7.31 15.61 -3.52
N GLY A 154 8.44 15.83 -2.85
CA GLY A 154 9.42 14.79 -2.54
C GLY A 154 10.42 14.49 -3.65
N TRP A 155 10.39 15.20 -4.78
CA TRP A 155 11.30 14.97 -5.91
C TRP A 155 12.07 16.24 -6.26
N SER A 156 13.38 16.09 -6.49
CA SER A 156 14.28 17.13 -6.97
C SER A 156 14.64 16.86 -8.43
N ARG A 157 14.53 17.88 -9.27
CA ARG A 157 14.93 17.83 -10.70
C ARG A 157 16.41 18.13 -10.91
N ASP A 158 17.12 18.47 -9.84
CA ASP A 158 18.52 18.89 -9.90
C ASP A 158 19.48 17.71 -9.97
N TRP A 159 19.02 16.50 -9.67
CA TRP A 159 19.89 15.32 -9.64
C TRP A 159 20.37 14.97 -11.05
N PRO A 160 21.67 14.73 -11.24
CA PRO A 160 22.20 14.33 -12.54
C PRO A 160 21.65 12.95 -12.90
N LEU A 161 21.13 12.81 -14.12
CA LEU A 161 20.51 11.57 -14.56
C LEU A 161 21.53 10.70 -15.32
N ALA A 162 21.45 9.40 -15.11
CA ALA A 162 22.20 8.41 -15.87
C ALA A 162 21.34 7.86 -17.01
N ALA A 163 21.94 7.73 -18.19
CA ALA A 163 21.31 7.09 -19.35
C ALA A 163 21.36 5.56 -19.22
N ASP A 164 20.62 5.01 -18.24
CA ASP A 164 20.59 3.57 -17.95
C ASP A 164 19.18 2.99 -18.09
N GLY A 165 18.92 2.38 -19.26
CA GLY A 165 17.63 1.77 -19.55
C GLY A 165 17.33 0.51 -18.72
N GLU A 166 18.34 -0.17 -18.17
CA GLU A 166 18.14 -1.36 -17.33
C GLU A 166 17.72 -0.94 -15.93
N ARG A 167 18.47 -0.03 -15.30
CA ARG A 167 18.09 0.57 -14.00
C ARG A 167 16.72 1.21 -14.08
N GLY A 168 16.40 1.90 -15.18
CA GLY A 168 15.08 2.49 -15.39
C GLY A 168 13.93 1.47 -15.35
N LYS A 169 14.12 0.27 -15.92
CA LYS A 169 13.11 -0.80 -15.87
C LYS A 169 12.94 -1.34 -14.44
N LEU A 170 14.04 -1.57 -13.73
CA LEU A 170 14.02 -2.06 -12.35
C LEU A 170 13.35 -1.04 -11.41
N LEU A 171 13.66 0.25 -11.56
CA LEU A 171 13.05 1.34 -10.80
C LEU A 171 11.53 1.41 -11.04
N ARG A 172 11.08 1.27 -12.29
CA ARG A 172 9.65 1.18 -12.62
C ARG A 172 8.97 -0.02 -11.98
N GLU A 173 9.63 -1.18 -11.95
CA GLU A 173 9.09 -2.36 -11.28
C GLU A 173 8.94 -2.16 -9.77
N ILE A 174 9.95 -1.58 -9.11
CA ILE A 174 9.88 -1.21 -7.69
C ILE A 174 8.72 -0.24 -7.44
N GLN A 175 8.58 0.80 -8.27
CA GLN A 175 7.48 1.76 -8.17
C GLN A 175 6.12 1.04 -8.17
N LEU A 176 5.89 0.15 -9.14
CA LEU A 176 4.63 -0.59 -9.27
C LEU A 176 4.35 -1.45 -8.04
N LEU A 177 5.35 -2.16 -7.52
CA LEU A 177 5.21 -2.97 -6.31
C LEU A 177 4.88 -2.11 -5.08
N LEU A 178 5.54 -0.97 -4.90
CA LEU A 178 5.28 -0.08 -3.78
C LEU A 178 3.89 0.58 -3.86
N VAL A 179 3.45 0.97 -5.06
CA VAL A 179 2.09 1.48 -5.30
C VAL A 179 1.06 0.40 -4.96
N LEU A 180 1.27 -0.84 -5.42
CA LEU A 180 0.41 -1.97 -5.07
C LEU A 180 0.33 -2.17 -3.55
N PHE A 181 1.45 -2.08 -2.84
CA PHE A 181 1.46 -2.25 -1.38
C PHE A 181 0.70 -1.14 -0.65
N GLU A 182 0.77 0.10 -1.15
CA GLU A 182 0.00 1.21 -0.61
C GLU A 182 -1.50 1.06 -0.90
N GLU A 183 -1.87 0.60 -2.10
CA GLU A 183 -3.26 0.28 -2.46
C GLU A 183 -3.83 -0.82 -1.55
N CYS A 184 -3.05 -1.87 -1.30
CA CYS A 184 -3.38 -2.94 -0.36
C CYS A 184 -3.27 -2.54 1.12
N LYS A 185 -2.81 -1.31 1.43
CA LYS A 185 -2.61 -0.78 2.80
C LYS A 185 -1.66 -1.62 3.66
N ILE A 186 -0.64 -2.22 3.03
CA ILE A 186 0.39 -3.06 3.67
C ILE A 186 1.79 -2.43 3.64
N LEU A 187 1.97 -1.29 2.97
CA LEU A 187 3.26 -0.59 2.93
C LEU A 187 3.62 -0.03 4.31
N SER A 188 4.64 -0.63 4.94
CA SER A 188 5.09 -0.28 6.29
C SER A 188 6.36 0.55 6.30
N CYS A 189 6.54 1.37 7.34
CA CYS A 189 7.80 2.06 7.63
C CYS A 189 8.97 1.08 7.70
N GLY A 190 8.75 -0.16 8.16
CA GLY A 190 9.80 -1.18 8.17
C GLY A 190 10.30 -1.54 6.78
N ILE A 191 9.42 -1.63 5.77
CA ILE A 191 9.81 -1.86 4.37
C ILE A 191 10.57 -0.63 3.84
N ARG A 192 10.05 0.58 4.07
CA ARG A 192 10.72 1.84 3.71
C ARG A 192 12.12 1.92 4.30
N ASP A 193 12.24 1.83 5.62
CA ASP A 193 13.49 1.99 6.36
C ASP A 193 14.51 0.94 5.93
N TRP A 194 14.05 -0.28 5.63
CA TRP A 194 14.89 -1.33 5.09
C TRP A 194 15.43 -0.98 3.70
N MET A 195 14.61 -0.48 2.77
CA MET A 195 15.08 -0.01 1.46
C MET A 195 16.10 1.14 1.61
N MET A 196 15.86 2.08 2.54
CA MET A 196 16.78 3.20 2.77
C MET A 196 18.17 2.77 3.27
N ARG A 197 18.31 1.57 3.87
CA ARG A 197 19.65 1.03 4.21
C ARG A 197 20.48 0.70 2.98
N PHE A 198 19.86 0.33 1.87
CA PHE A 198 20.58 0.14 0.60
C PHE A 198 21.16 1.45 0.13
N VAL A 199 20.35 2.52 0.16
CA VAL A 199 20.77 3.87 -0.22
C VAL A 199 21.95 4.33 0.64
N ILE A 200 21.83 4.25 1.96
CA ILE A 200 22.88 4.67 2.89
C ILE A 200 24.18 3.91 2.62
N ARG A 201 24.10 2.58 2.49
CA ARG A 201 25.28 1.73 2.22
C ARG A 201 25.88 1.97 0.84
N HIS A 202 25.06 2.28 -0.15
CA HIS A 202 25.51 2.52 -1.52
C HIS A 202 26.25 3.85 -1.60
N LEU A 203 25.63 4.93 -1.10
CA LEU A 203 26.23 6.27 -1.11
C LEU A 203 27.47 6.41 -0.22
N ALA A 204 27.59 5.62 0.84
CA ALA A 204 28.80 5.55 1.64
C ALA A 204 30.05 5.11 0.84
N GLN A 205 29.86 4.39 -0.28
CA GLN A 205 30.97 4.00 -1.18
C GLN A 205 31.50 5.18 -1.99
N PHE A 206 30.76 6.29 -2.06
CA PHE A 206 31.10 7.54 -2.73
C PHE A 206 31.44 8.65 -1.72
N GLU A 207 31.91 8.27 -0.53
CA GLU A 207 32.31 9.19 0.55
C GLU A 207 31.19 10.11 1.09
N VAL A 208 29.92 9.83 0.75
CA VAL A 208 28.78 10.56 1.29
C VAL A 208 28.41 9.99 2.66
N SER A 209 28.58 10.79 3.72
CA SER A 209 28.31 10.36 5.09
C SER A 209 26.81 10.12 5.34
N GLU A 210 26.48 9.19 6.24
CA GLU A 210 25.09 8.93 6.64
C GLU A 210 24.39 10.20 7.17
N HIS A 211 25.10 11.04 7.93
CA HIS A 211 24.60 12.33 8.39
C HIS A 211 24.22 13.24 7.22
N THR A 212 25.06 13.32 6.19
CA THR A 212 24.79 14.09 4.98
C THR A 212 23.54 13.57 4.25
N ILE A 213 23.42 12.26 4.10
CA ILE A 213 22.28 11.62 3.42
C ILE A 213 20.96 11.93 4.14
N ILE A 214 20.97 11.87 5.48
CA ILE A 214 19.77 12.03 6.31
C ILE A 214 19.41 13.51 6.49
N THR A 215 20.36 14.33 6.91
CA THR A 215 20.08 15.70 7.36
C THR A 215 20.18 16.72 6.23
N GLU A 216 21.26 16.69 5.46
CA GLU A 216 21.56 17.74 4.47
C GLU A 216 20.84 17.51 3.15
N CYS A 217 20.90 16.28 2.64
CA CYS A 217 20.27 15.89 1.39
C CYS A 217 18.82 15.45 1.59
N ARG A 218 18.44 15.01 2.80
CA ARG A 218 17.10 14.48 3.15
C ARG A 218 16.64 13.35 2.23
N LEU A 219 17.59 12.56 1.71
CA LEU A 219 17.33 11.52 0.72
C LEU A 219 16.50 10.37 1.30
N VAL A 220 16.67 10.04 2.58
CA VAL A 220 15.88 8.97 3.24
C VAL A 220 14.41 9.33 3.42
N GLU A 221 14.06 10.62 3.32
CA GLU A 221 12.68 11.09 3.43
C GLU A 221 11.91 10.95 2.12
N THR A 222 12.58 10.58 1.03
CA THR A 222 11.99 10.50 -0.31
C THR A 222 12.26 9.13 -0.96
N PRO A 223 11.30 8.56 -1.71
CA PRO A 223 11.55 7.39 -2.55
C PRO A 223 12.55 7.65 -3.67
N GLN A 224 12.80 8.92 -4.06
CA GLN A 224 13.75 9.28 -5.12
C GLN A 224 15.17 8.76 -4.84
N SER A 225 15.54 8.62 -3.57
CA SER A 225 16.86 8.10 -3.19
C SER A 225 17.14 6.68 -3.68
N ILE A 226 16.10 5.89 -3.96
CA ILE A 226 16.22 4.57 -4.58
C ILE A 226 16.82 4.67 -6.00
N CYS A 227 16.65 5.81 -6.68
CA CYS A 227 17.14 6.05 -8.03
C CYS A 227 18.68 6.11 -8.13
N PHE A 228 19.38 6.26 -7.00
CA PHE A 228 20.84 6.22 -6.90
C PHE A 228 21.40 4.79 -6.89
N LEU A 229 20.55 3.79 -6.74
CA LEU A 229 20.99 2.41 -6.61
C LEU A 229 21.32 1.80 -7.97
N GLU A 230 22.30 0.90 -7.95
CA GLU A 230 22.70 0.09 -9.09
C GLU A 230 21.82 -1.16 -9.25
N CYS A 231 21.89 -1.81 -10.42
CA CYS A 231 21.07 -2.97 -10.76
C CYS A 231 21.10 -4.07 -9.69
N ARG A 232 22.25 -4.30 -9.04
CA ARG A 232 22.40 -5.34 -8.01
C ARG A 232 21.50 -5.06 -6.80
N GLU A 233 21.53 -3.85 -6.27
CA GLU A 233 20.72 -3.42 -5.14
C GLU A 233 19.23 -3.36 -5.51
N LEU A 234 18.91 -2.85 -6.70
CA LEU A 234 17.53 -2.79 -7.18
C LEU A 234 16.92 -4.18 -7.31
N ASN A 235 17.65 -5.16 -7.86
CA ASN A 235 17.19 -6.54 -7.93
C ASN A 235 16.97 -7.16 -6.53
N GLN A 236 17.86 -6.90 -5.57
CA GLN A 236 17.66 -7.36 -4.18
C GLN A 236 16.41 -6.77 -3.55
N ILE A 237 16.09 -5.51 -3.84
CA ILE A 237 14.84 -4.88 -3.42
C ILE A 237 13.65 -5.58 -4.08
N ILE A 238 13.67 -5.76 -5.40
CA ILE A 238 12.57 -6.41 -6.15
C ILE A 238 12.31 -7.82 -5.63
N ASP A 239 13.35 -8.64 -5.47
CA ASP A 239 13.21 -10.02 -5.00
C ASP A 239 12.53 -10.06 -3.63
N LEU A 240 12.92 -9.18 -2.72
CA LEU A 240 12.35 -9.12 -1.38
C LEU A 240 10.93 -8.54 -1.36
N LEU A 241 10.63 -7.54 -2.20
CA LEU A 241 9.27 -7.07 -2.38
C LEU A 241 8.38 -8.18 -2.94
N LYS A 242 8.83 -8.96 -3.92
CA LYS A 242 8.07 -10.08 -4.50
C LYS A 242 7.76 -11.21 -3.51
N LEU A 243 8.55 -11.37 -2.45
CA LEU A 243 8.22 -12.32 -1.37
C LEU A 243 6.97 -11.89 -0.57
N ILE A 244 6.60 -10.61 -0.60
CA ILE A 244 5.45 -10.09 0.12
C ILE A 244 4.18 -10.38 -0.69
N LYS A 245 3.46 -11.43 -0.29
CA LYS A 245 2.14 -11.73 -0.83
C LYS A 245 1.14 -10.61 -0.47
N CYS A 246 0.68 -9.90 -1.50
CA CYS A 246 -0.32 -8.83 -1.40
C CYS A 246 -1.73 -9.39 -1.20
N GLU A 247 -2.04 -10.47 -1.92
CA GLU A 247 -3.35 -11.11 -1.89
C GLU A 247 -3.46 -12.08 -0.71
N ARG A 248 -4.65 -12.08 -0.10
CA ARG A 248 -5.00 -13.08 0.90
C ARG A 248 -5.45 -14.32 0.13
N ASP A 249 -4.78 -15.45 0.37
CA ASP A 249 -5.08 -16.75 -0.25
C ASP A 249 -6.39 -17.39 0.30
N ASP A 250 -7.29 -16.56 0.84
CA ASP A 250 -8.53 -16.97 1.51
C ASP A 250 -9.78 -16.48 0.75
N GLY A 251 -9.63 -15.95 -0.47
CA GLY A 251 -10.71 -15.41 -1.28
C GLY A 251 -11.37 -14.15 -0.70
N ALA A 252 -10.98 -13.71 0.50
CA ALA A 252 -11.62 -12.60 1.18
C ALA A 252 -11.35 -11.26 0.50
N ASP A 253 -10.24 -11.13 -0.23
CA ASP A 253 -9.94 -9.91 -1.00
C ASP A 253 -10.95 -9.72 -2.14
N LEU A 254 -11.22 -10.76 -2.94
CA LEU A 254 -12.21 -10.72 -4.01
C LEU A 254 -13.61 -10.37 -3.48
N VAL A 255 -14.02 -11.02 -2.38
CA VAL A 255 -15.30 -10.73 -1.73
C VAL A 255 -15.32 -9.29 -1.18
N SER A 256 -14.25 -8.84 -0.54
CA SER A 256 -14.15 -7.47 0.01
C SER A 256 -14.22 -6.42 -1.11
N ARG A 257 -13.50 -6.62 -2.22
CA ARG A 257 -13.54 -5.74 -3.40
C ARG A 257 -14.92 -5.72 -4.04
N ALA A 258 -15.61 -6.86 -4.11
CA ALA A 258 -16.99 -6.91 -4.61
C ALA A 258 -17.96 -6.13 -3.72
N VAL A 259 -17.86 -6.33 -2.40
CA VAL A 259 -18.68 -5.63 -1.39
C VAL A 259 -18.39 -4.14 -1.40
N ASP A 260 -17.12 -3.73 -1.41
CA ASP A 260 -16.72 -2.32 -1.44
C ASP A 260 -17.11 -1.63 -2.76
N SER A 261 -17.07 -2.34 -3.88
CA SER A 261 -17.55 -1.85 -5.18
C SER A 261 -19.06 -1.66 -5.17
N SER A 262 -19.81 -2.63 -4.64
CA SER A 262 -21.26 -2.52 -4.44
C SER A 262 -21.62 -1.37 -3.49
N TRP A 263 -20.90 -1.26 -2.37
CA TRP A 263 -21.06 -0.19 -1.39
C TRP A 263 -20.70 1.18 -1.96
N GLY A 264 -19.63 1.27 -2.75
CA GLY A 264 -19.20 2.49 -3.43
C GLY A 264 -20.23 2.99 -4.46
N ARG A 265 -20.96 2.08 -5.12
CA ARG A 265 -22.05 2.40 -6.06
C ARG A 265 -23.34 2.79 -5.35
N THR A 266 -23.61 2.21 -4.20
CA THR A 266 -24.85 2.47 -3.41
C THR A 266 -24.70 3.64 -2.44
N ARG A 267 -23.46 4.11 -2.18
CA ARG A 267 -23.22 5.33 -1.41
C ARG A 267 -23.80 6.55 -2.14
N VAL A 268 -24.87 7.07 -1.57
CA VAL A 268 -25.33 8.43 -1.80
C VAL A 268 -24.26 9.38 -1.27
N LYS A 269 -23.55 10.07 -2.17
CA LYS A 269 -22.52 11.05 -1.81
C LYS A 269 -23.05 12.43 -1.60
#